data_AF-A0A1N7CEJ6-F1
#
_entry.id   AF-A0A1N7CEJ6-F1
#
_cell.length_a   1.000
_cell.length_b   1.000
_cell.length_c   1.000
_cell.angle_alpha   90.00
_cell.angle_beta   90.00
_cell.angle_gamma   90.00
#
_symmetry.space_group_name_H-M   'P 1'
#
loop_
_entity.id
_entity.type
_entity.pdbx_description
1 polymer ?
#
loop_
_entity_poly.entity_id
_entity_poly.type
_entity_poly.pdbx_seq_one_letter_code
_entity_poly.pdbx_strand_id
1 'polypeptide(L)'
;MRTRLRGQIDHPSVEEIDLLDVLHALSDPTRMEIVLTLLEDVERPCGTFDVDVAPSTLTHHFRVLRESGVIRQREEGRRKWTTLRLDDLESRFPGVIPAITRAYHADIEKS
;
A
#
# COMPACT_ATOMS: atom_id res chain seq x y z
N MET A 1 15.51 1.38 23.93
CA MET A 1 16.71 0.95 23.18
C MET A 1 16.31 -0.18 22.25
N ARG A 2 16.04 0.09 20.97
CA ARG A 2 15.62 -0.95 19.99
C ARG A 2 16.83 -1.33 19.13
N THR A 3 17.37 -2.51 19.40
CA THR A 3 18.46 -3.14 18.64
C THR A 3 17.99 -3.36 17.21
N ARG A 4 18.62 -2.67 16.25
CA ARG A 4 18.32 -2.76 14.83
C ARG A 4 18.83 -4.09 14.28
N LEU A 5 17.93 -5.01 13.94
CA LEU A 5 18.25 -6.20 13.14
C LEU A 5 18.18 -5.81 11.66
N ARG A 6 19.27 -6.04 10.92
CA ARG A 6 19.33 -5.88 9.45
C ARG A 6 18.28 -6.80 8.82
N GLY A 7 17.30 -6.22 8.12
CA GLY A 7 16.23 -6.97 7.43
C GLY A 7 14.81 -6.64 7.91
N GLN A 8 14.64 -5.87 8.99
CA GLN A 8 13.32 -5.53 9.50
C GLN A 8 12.81 -4.27 8.80
N ILE A 9 12.03 -4.48 7.74
CA ILE A 9 11.19 -3.43 7.18
C ILE A 9 10.17 -3.06 8.27
N ASP A 10 10.22 -1.81 8.75
CA ASP A 10 9.34 -1.34 9.82
C ASP A 10 7.92 -1.14 9.27
N HIS A 11 6.89 -1.51 10.03
CA HIS A 11 5.51 -1.29 9.63
C HIS A 11 4.75 -0.85 10.88
N PRO A 12 3.87 0.16 10.78
CA PRO A 12 3.04 0.52 11.91
C PRO A 12 2.19 -0.69 12.31
N SER A 13 2.05 -0.90 13.62
CA SER A 13 1.03 -1.84 14.12
C SER A 13 -0.36 -1.39 13.67
N VAL A 14 -1.35 -2.29 13.70
CA VAL A 14 -2.72 -1.99 13.26
C VAL A 14 -3.30 -0.77 13.99
N GLU A 15 -2.98 -0.62 15.28
CA GLU A 15 -3.44 0.48 16.13
C GLU A 15 -2.76 1.81 15.81
N GLU A 16 -1.53 1.78 15.29
CA GLU A 16 -0.76 2.96 14.88
C GLU A 16 -1.13 3.47 13.49
N ILE A 17 -2.00 2.75 12.76
CA ILE A 17 -2.51 3.23 11.46
C ILE A 17 -3.43 4.43 11.73
N ASP A 18 -3.06 5.57 11.15
CA ASP A 18 -3.83 6.82 11.15
C ASP A 18 -4.59 7.00 9.83
N LEU A 19 -5.84 7.46 9.91
CA LEU A 19 -6.69 7.64 8.74
C LEU A 19 -6.15 8.71 7.80
N LEU A 20 -5.61 9.81 8.32
CA LEU A 20 -5.07 10.90 7.50
C LEU A 20 -3.84 10.46 6.74
N ASP A 21 -2.97 9.64 7.36
CA ASP A 21 -1.79 9.08 6.68
C ASP A 21 -2.20 8.09 5.58
N VAL A 22 -3.25 7.31 5.80
CA VAL A 22 -3.85 6.44 4.77
C VAL A 22 -4.40 7.27 3.62
N LEU A 23 -5.24 8.28 3.90
CA LEU A 23 -5.81 9.15 2.88
C LEU A 23 -4.74 9.93 2.10
N HIS A 24 -3.72 10.42 2.80
CA HIS A 24 -2.58 11.09 2.17
C HIS A 24 -1.77 10.12 1.28
N ALA A 25 -1.66 8.84 1.66
CA ALA A 25 -1.06 7.86 0.79
C ALA A 25 -1.96 7.50 -0.41
N LEU A 26 -3.28 7.54 -0.29
CA LEU A 26 -4.20 7.26 -1.40
C LEU A 26 -4.46 8.46 -2.32
N SER A 27 -4.07 9.67 -1.94
CA SER A 27 -4.32 10.90 -2.72
C SER A 27 -3.49 11.03 -4.01
N ASP A 28 -2.59 10.08 -4.28
CA ASP A 28 -1.73 10.07 -5.46
C ASP A 28 -2.20 8.98 -6.43
N PRO A 29 -2.46 9.33 -7.72
CA PRO A 29 -2.97 8.40 -8.71
C PRO A 29 -2.15 7.12 -8.83
N THR A 30 -0.81 7.23 -8.82
CA THR A 30 0.08 6.06 -8.94
C THR A 30 -0.05 5.16 -7.71
N ARG A 31 -0.11 5.74 -6.50
CA ARG A 31 -0.31 4.95 -5.26
C ARG A 31 -1.68 4.28 -5.25
N MET A 32 -2.69 4.97 -5.78
CA MET A 32 -4.05 4.44 -5.88
C MET A 32 -4.11 3.25 -6.86
N GLU A 33 -3.47 3.34 -8.02
CA GLU A 33 -3.34 2.22 -8.97
C GLU A 33 -2.64 1.00 -8.35
N ILE A 34 -1.57 1.21 -7.58
CA ILE A 34 -0.90 0.13 -6.85
C ILE A 34 -1.88 -0.55 -5.88
N VAL A 35 -2.67 0.22 -5.14
CA VAL A 35 -3.65 -0.30 -4.18
C VAL A 35 -4.78 -1.03 -4.89
N LEU A 36 -5.30 -0.51 -6.00
CA LEU A 36 -6.30 -1.18 -6.83
C LEU A 36 -5.76 -2.52 -7.37
N THR A 37 -4.52 -2.52 -7.85
CA THR A 37 -3.85 -3.75 -8.32
C THR A 37 -3.74 -4.79 -7.21
N LEU A 38 -3.43 -4.36 -5.98
CA LEU A 38 -3.34 -5.25 -4.82
C LEU A 38 -4.72 -5.66 -4.26
N LEU A 39 -5.78 -4.91 -4.56
CA LEU A 39 -7.15 -5.30 -4.19
C LEU A 39 -7.62 -6.48 -5.03
N GLU A 40 -7.22 -6.55 -6.30
CA GLU A 40 -7.49 -7.69 -7.18
C GLU A 40 -6.62 -8.90 -6.84
N ASP A 41 -5.37 -8.65 -6.42
CA ASP A 41 -4.39 -9.69 -6.11
C ASP A 41 -3.63 -9.35 -4.82
N VAL A 42 -4.09 -9.96 -3.72
CA VAL A 42 -3.74 -9.60 -2.33
C VAL A 42 -2.23 -9.62 -2.07
N GLU A 43 -1.44 -10.40 -2.82
CA GLU A 43 0.01 -10.46 -2.68
C GLU A 43 0.72 -10.51 -4.03
N ARG A 44 1.61 -9.53 -4.29
CA ARG A 44 2.40 -9.46 -5.52
C ARG A 44 3.88 -9.15 -5.26
N PRO A 45 4.81 -9.71 -6.07
CA PRO A 45 6.19 -9.28 -6.09
C PRO A 45 6.31 -7.79 -6.47
N CYS A 46 7.21 -7.02 -5.84
CA CYS A 46 7.42 -5.60 -6.16
C CYS A 46 7.76 -5.32 -7.64
N GLY A 47 8.19 -6.32 -8.40
CA GLY A 47 8.55 -6.19 -9.82
C GLY A 47 7.42 -6.54 -10.80
N THR A 48 6.22 -6.89 -10.33
CA THR A 48 5.08 -7.26 -11.19
C THR A 48 3.97 -6.22 -11.18
N PHE A 49 4.27 -5.00 -10.71
CA PHE A 49 3.34 -3.87 -10.81
C PHE A 49 3.56 -3.20 -12.16
N ASP A 50 2.55 -3.29 -13.02
CA ASP A 50 2.57 -2.69 -14.36
C ASP A 50 2.15 -1.22 -14.26
N VAL A 51 2.95 -0.45 -13.51
CA VAL A 51 2.76 0.99 -13.33
C VAL A 51 3.81 1.73 -14.16
N ASP A 52 3.37 2.74 -14.88
CA ASP A 52 4.14 3.49 -15.88
C ASP A 52 5.10 4.51 -15.23
N VAL A 53 5.78 4.11 -14.16
CA VAL A 53 6.67 4.97 -13.37
C VAL A 53 8.08 4.39 -13.26
N ALA A 54 9.06 5.29 -13.21
CA ALA A 54 10.45 4.90 -13.04
C ALA A 54 10.65 4.08 -11.74
N PRO A 55 11.55 3.08 -11.71
CA PRO A 55 11.81 2.23 -10.53
C PRO A 55 12.18 3.01 -9.26
N SER A 56 12.82 4.18 -9.40
CA SER A 56 13.14 5.10 -8.29
C SER A 56 11.89 5.70 -7.65
N THR A 57 10.91 6.08 -8.47
CA THR A 57 9.63 6.66 -8.06
C THR A 57 8.74 5.59 -7.40
N LEU A 58 8.72 4.39 -7.97
CA LEU A 58 8.03 3.22 -7.44
C LEU A 58 8.47 2.85 -6.02
N THR A 59 9.78 2.91 -5.75
CA THR A 59 10.34 2.67 -4.41
C THR A 59 9.85 3.71 -3.39
N HIS A 60 9.70 4.97 -3.81
CA HIS A 60 9.16 6.02 -2.96
C HIS A 60 7.67 5.80 -2.66
N HIS A 61 6.86 5.48 -3.67
CA HIS A 61 5.44 5.15 -3.50
C HIS A 61 5.23 3.99 -2.53
N PHE A 62 5.99 2.90 -2.67
CA PHE A 62 5.93 1.79 -1.72
C PHE A 62 6.35 2.18 -0.32
N ARG A 63 7.37 3.03 -0.17
CA ARG A 63 7.78 3.52 1.14
C ARG A 63 6.65 4.28 1.84
N VAL A 64 5.99 5.19 1.12
CA VAL A 64 4.86 5.97 1.64
C VAL A 64 3.68 5.07 2.01
N LEU A 65 3.27 4.16 1.13
CA LEU A 65 2.20 3.20 1.41
C LEU A 65 2.50 2.29 2.60
N ARG A 66 3.77 1.94 2.80
CA ARG A 66 4.23 1.10 3.90
C ARG A 66 4.23 1.86 5.23
N GLU A 67 4.78 3.07 5.25
CA GLU A 67 4.75 3.96 6.42
C GLU A 67 3.31 4.33 6.80
N SER A 68 2.47 4.42 5.76
CA SER A 68 1.02 4.28 5.70
C SER A 68 0.33 3.29 6.63
N GLY A 69 0.93 2.10 6.71
CA GLY A 69 0.22 0.90 7.13
C GLY A 69 -0.75 0.33 6.08
N VAL A 70 -0.80 0.90 4.86
CA VAL A 70 -1.67 0.39 3.78
C VAL A 70 -1.15 -0.94 3.25
N ILE A 71 0.17 -1.04 3.05
CA ILE A 71 0.81 -2.25 2.56
C ILE A 71 1.78 -2.83 3.60
N ARG A 72 2.05 -4.12 3.45
CA ARG A 72 3.14 -4.83 4.11
C ARG A 72 4.13 -5.29 3.07
N GLN A 73 5.42 -5.15 3.35
CA GLN A 73 6.48 -5.71 2.51
C GLN A 73 7.24 -6.78 3.28
N ARG A 74 7.42 -7.94 2.66
CA ARG A 74 8.27 -9.02 3.17
C ARG A 74 9.38 -9.34 2.18
N GLU A 75 10.60 -9.50 2.69
CA GLU A 75 11.72 -9.98 1.89
C GLU A 75 11.77 -11.51 1.97
N GLU A 76 11.61 -12.19 0.83
CA GLU A 76 11.71 -13.64 0.73
C GLU A 76 12.84 -13.97 -0.27
N GLY A 77 14.03 -14.23 0.28
CA GLY A 77 15.23 -14.47 -0.51
C GLY A 77 15.65 -13.24 -1.34
N ARG A 78 15.59 -13.36 -2.67
CA ARG A 78 15.89 -12.26 -3.61
C ARG A 78 14.67 -11.46 -4.05
N ARG A 79 13.46 -11.85 -3.63
CA ARG A 79 12.20 -11.21 -4.04
C ARG A 79 11.63 -10.42 -2.87
N LYS A 80 11.09 -9.24 -3.18
CA LYS A 80 10.29 -8.45 -2.25
C LYS A 80 8.83 -8.68 -2.61
N TRP A 81 8.05 -9.12 -1.64
CA TRP A 81 6.63 -9.30 -1.78
C TRP A 81 5.92 -8.14 -1.09
N THR A 82 4.90 -7.62 -1.75
CA THR A 82 4.01 -6.59 -1.23
C THR A 82 2.62 -7.18 -1.08
N THR A 83 2.04 -7.02 0.11
CA THR A 83 0.71 -7.49 0.46
C THR A 83 -0.12 -6.31 0.93
N LEU A 84 -1.35 -6.19 0.44
CA LEU A 84 -2.28 -5.18 0.96
C LEU A 84 -2.81 -5.61 2.32
N ARG A 85 -2.78 -4.68 3.30
CA ARG A 85 -3.29 -4.92 4.65
C ARG A 85 -4.78 -4.62 4.73
N LEU A 86 -5.56 -5.11 3.77
CA LEU A 86 -6.98 -4.77 3.65
C LEU A 86 -7.75 -5.12 4.91
N ASP A 87 -7.53 -6.31 5.48
CA ASP A 87 -8.21 -6.75 6.70
C ASP A 87 -7.91 -5.84 7.90
N ASP A 88 -6.66 -5.36 8.03
CA ASP A 88 -6.26 -4.44 9.09
C ASP A 88 -6.93 -3.06 8.90
N LEU A 89 -6.98 -2.58 7.66
CA LEU A 89 -7.62 -1.31 7.30
C LEU A 89 -9.15 -1.38 7.49
N GLU A 90 -9.79 -2.48 7.11
CA GLU A 90 -11.22 -2.70 7.31
C GLU A 90 -11.57 -2.86 8.79
N SER A 91 -10.69 -3.47 9.59
CA SER A 91 -10.86 -3.55 11.04
C SER A 91 -10.79 -2.17 11.71
N ARG A 92 -9.88 -1.30 11.26
CA ARG A 92 -9.69 0.05 11.82
C ARG A 92 -10.68 1.08 11.26
N PHE A 93 -10.97 1.02 9.97
CA PHE A 93 -11.76 1.97 9.22
C PHE A 93 -12.77 1.26 8.30
N PRO A 94 -13.80 0.62 8.89
CA PRO A 94 -14.73 -0.23 8.14
C PRO A 94 -15.38 0.51 6.96
N GLY A 95 -15.27 -0.07 5.76
CA GLY A 95 -15.91 0.44 4.54
C GLY A 95 -15.28 1.68 3.92
N VAL A 96 -14.25 2.28 4.53
CA VAL A 96 -13.58 3.48 3.99
C VAL A 96 -12.80 3.14 2.72
N ILE A 97 -11.97 2.10 2.76
CA ILE A 97 -11.13 1.72 1.61
C ILE A 97 -12.01 1.32 0.41
N PRO A 98 -13.02 0.43 0.54
CA PRO A 98 -13.96 0.11 -0.53
C PRO A 98 -14.73 1.34 -1.04
N ALA A 99 -15.09 2.29 -0.19
CA ALA A 99 -15.78 3.50 -0.62
C ALA A 99 -14.89 4.38 -1.51
N ILE A 100 -13.64 4.60 -1.10
CA ILE A 100 -12.68 5.43 -1.83
C ILE A 100 -12.31 4.76 -3.16
N THR A 101 -12.04 3.46 -3.15
CA THR A 101 -11.62 2.74 -4.36
C THR A 101 -12.73 2.67 -5.40
N ARG A 102 -13.98 2.42 -4.98
CA ARG A 102 -15.14 2.53 -5.87
C ARG A 102 -15.36 3.93 -6.40
N ALA A 103 -15.23 4.95 -5.55
CA ALA A 103 -15.41 6.34 -5.97
C ALA A 103 -14.36 6.75 -7.01
N TYR A 104 -13.11 6.34 -6.82
CA TYR A 104 -12.02 6.60 -7.75
C TYR A 104 -12.20 5.86 -9.09
N HIS A 105 -12.62 4.60 -9.07
CA HIS A 105 -12.93 3.85 -10.30
C HIS A 105 -14.03 4.53 -11.12
N ALA A 106 -15.10 4.99 -10.46
CA ALA A 106 -16.20 5.70 -11.11
C ALA A 106 -15.81 7.09 -11.65
N ASP A 107 -14.71 7.67 -11.17
CA ASP A 107 -14.14 8.93 -11.67
C ASP A 107 -13.32 8.69 -12.93
N ILE A 108 -12.46 7.66 -12.93
CA ILE A 108 -11.65 7.28 -14.10
C ILE A 108 -12.53 6.83 -15.28
N GLU A 109 -13.58 6.03 -15.04
CA GLU A 109 -14.48 5.57 -16.11
C GLU A 109 -15.25 6.71 -16.81
N LYS A 110 -15.30 7.89 -16.21
CA LYS A 110 -15.96 9.07 -16.80
C LYS A 110 -15.00 9.96 -17.59
N SER A 111 -13.70 9.72 -17.51
CA SER A 111 -12.67 10.60 -18.06
C SER A 111 -12.05 10.05 -19.35
#